data_AF-A0A838IA94-F1
#
_entry.id   AF-A0A838IA94-F1
#
_cell.length_a   1.000
_cell.length_b   1.000
_cell.length_c   1.000
_cell.angle_alpha   90.00
_cell.angle_beta   90.00
_cell.angle_gamma   90.00
#
_symmetry.space_group_name_H-M   'P 1'
#
loop_
_entity.id
_entity.type
_entity.pdbx_description
1 polymer ?
#
loop_
_entity_poly.entity_id
_entity_poly.type
_entity_poly.pdbx_seq_one_letter_code
_entity_poly.pdbx_strand_id
1 'polypeptide(L)'
;MNHQSQQTIADEIHHSHSNLNRLLEEIEAHAVTLGIVREDRASILEELEQYTRQFGDEILGHMADEEANLFEWLAAHLAKSQQPQIARLLDQHRELEGLLEELAVAIGLCLERPDSDSRIRDVNDHVRLLKYAFFAHINQERLLLERVNIMER
;
A
#
# COMPACT_ATOMS: atom_id res chain seq x y z
N MET A 1 3.41 30.59 11.63
CA MET A 1 3.89 29.94 10.40
C MET A 1 3.75 28.43 10.63
N ASN A 2 2.78 27.75 10.01
CA ASN A 2 2.59 26.28 10.13
C ASN A 2 1.78 25.65 8.97
N HIS A 3 1.01 26.44 8.20
CA HIS A 3 0.27 25.90 7.04
C HIS A 3 1.16 25.42 5.89
N GLN A 4 2.29 26.08 5.64
CA GLN A 4 3.14 25.76 4.49
C GLN A 4 3.88 24.41 4.66
N SER A 5 4.22 24.01 5.90
CA SER A 5 4.83 22.71 6.18
C SER A 5 3.83 21.55 6.20
N GLN A 6 2.56 21.80 6.53
CA GLN A 6 1.51 20.78 6.49
C GLN A 6 1.06 20.49 5.06
N GLN A 7 0.94 21.53 4.23
CA GLN A 7 0.62 21.41 2.81
C GLN A 7 1.66 20.53 2.09
N THR A 8 2.96 20.77 2.32
CA THR A 8 4.03 19.99 1.68
C THR A 8 4.02 18.51 2.05
N ILE A 9 3.61 18.14 3.27
CA ILE A 9 3.55 16.73 3.68
C ILE A 9 2.32 16.03 3.09
N ALA A 10 1.17 16.71 3.04
CA ALA A 10 -0.02 16.18 2.36
C ALA A 10 0.27 15.94 0.86
N ASP A 11 0.98 16.86 0.21
CA ASP A 11 1.42 16.71 -1.18
C ASP A 11 2.38 15.51 -1.35
N GLU A 12 3.29 15.29 -0.40
CA GLU A 12 4.20 14.13 -0.37
C GLU A 12 3.44 12.81 -0.21
N ILE A 13 2.39 12.79 0.62
CA ILE A 13 1.56 11.59 0.82
C ILE A 13 0.69 11.30 -0.42
N HIS A 14 0.06 12.31 -1.03
CA HIS A 14 -0.63 12.13 -2.32
C HIS A 14 0.29 11.63 -3.43
N HIS A 15 1.54 12.11 -3.46
CA HIS A 15 2.55 11.59 -4.38
C HIS A 15 2.85 10.11 -4.11
N SER A 16 2.93 9.72 -2.82
CA SER A 16 3.08 8.33 -2.41
C SER A 16 1.89 7.47 -2.84
N HIS A 17 0.65 7.95 -2.66
CA HIS A 17 -0.56 7.25 -3.11
C HIS A 17 -0.54 6.99 -4.62
N SER A 18 -0.19 8.01 -5.40
CA SER A 18 -0.08 7.91 -6.85
C SER A 18 0.96 6.85 -7.27
N ASN A 19 2.08 6.77 -6.55
CA ASN A 19 3.10 5.77 -6.81
C ASN A 19 2.66 4.35 -6.41
N LEU A 20 1.94 4.19 -5.29
CA LEU A 20 1.36 2.91 -4.88
C LEU A 20 0.35 2.40 -5.90
N ASN A 21 -0.58 3.25 -6.33
CA ASN A 21 -1.56 2.89 -7.35
C ASN A 21 -0.90 2.45 -8.66
N ARG A 22 0.08 3.21 -9.15
CA ARG A 22 0.82 2.83 -10.37
C ARG A 22 1.50 1.46 -10.25
N LEU A 23 2.14 1.18 -9.10
CA LEU A 23 2.80 -0.11 -8.88
C LEU A 23 1.79 -1.26 -8.83
N LEU A 24 0.60 -1.04 -8.28
CA LEU A 24 -0.47 -2.04 -8.26
C LEU A 24 -1.00 -2.35 -9.64
N GLU A 25 -1.29 -1.32 -10.44
CA GLU A 25 -1.70 -1.47 -11.84
C GLU A 25 -0.66 -2.27 -12.65
N GLU A 26 0.63 -2.03 -12.42
CA GLU A 26 1.72 -2.79 -13.05
C GLU A 26 1.74 -4.27 -12.61
N ILE A 27 1.58 -4.54 -11.32
CA ILE A 27 1.54 -5.91 -10.79
C ILE A 27 0.32 -6.66 -11.33
N GLU A 28 -0.86 -6.04 -11.35
CA GLU A 28 -2.08 -6.63 -11.91
C GLU A 28 -1.93 -6.95 -13.40
N ALA A 29 -1.39 -6.02 -14.19
CA ALA A 29 -1.15 -6.24 -15.61
C ALA A 29 -0.20 -7.43 -15.85
N HIS A 30 0.84 -7.56 -15.02
CA HIS A 30 1.76 -8.69 -15.09
C HIS A 30 1.12 -10.01 -14.63
N ALA A 31 0.31 -10.00 -13.57
CA ALA A 31 -0.41 -11.17 -13.07
C ALA A 31 -1.41 -11.71 -14.10
N VAL A 32 -2.20 -10.83 -14.73
CA VAL A 32 -3.13 -11.21 -15.82
C VAL A 32 -2.38 -11.82 -17.01
N THR A 33 -1.25 -11.23 -17.39
CA THR A 33 -0.42 -11.75 -18.50
C THR A 33 0.17 -13.14 -18.20
N LEU A 34 0.44 -13.44 -16.92
CA LEU A 34 0.87 -14.77 -16.49
C LEU A 34 -0.27 -15.80 -16.57
N GLY A 35 -1.49 -15.42 -16.16
CA GLY A 35 -2.68 -16.27 -16.23
C GLY A 35 -3.08 -16.67 -17.66
N ILE A 36 -2.90 -15.78 -18.64
CA ILE A 36 -3.18 -16.04 -20.06
C ILE A 36 -2.23 -17.09 -20.67
N VAL A 37 -1.02 -17.26 -20.12
CA VAL A 37 0.04 -18.06 -20.77
C VAL A 37 0.18 -19.48 -20.20
N ARG A 38 -0.47 -19.82 -19.08
CA ARG A 38 -0.26 -21.12 -18.41
C ARG A 38 -1.57 -21.77 -17.94
N GLU A 39 -2.28 -22.44 -18.86
CA GLU A 39 -3.49 -23.25 -18.59
C GLU A 39 -3.30 -24.37 -17.54
N ASP A 40 -2.07 -24.69 -17.13
CA ASP A 40 -1.74 -25.89 -16.33
C ASP A 40 -1.13 -25.58 -14.94
N ARG A 41 -1.23 -24.34 -14.44
CA ARG A 41 -0.73 -23.92 -13.10
C ARG A 41 -1.74 -23.14 -12.27
N ALA A 42 -3.02 -23.44 -12.48
CA ALA A 42 -4.18 -22.71 -11.95
C ALA A 42 -4.03 -22.27 -10.49
N SER A 43 -3.76 -23.18 -9.53
CA SER A 43 -3.94 -22.83 -8.11
C SER A 43 -3.06 -21.71 -7.56
N ILE A 44 -1.75 -21.69 -7.86
CA ILE A 44 -0.83 -20.69 -7.27
C ILE A 44 -0.92 -19.35 -8.00
N LEU A 45 -1.16 -19.36 -9.31
CA LEU A 45 -1.37 -18.11 -10.06
C LEU A 45 -2.71 -17.47 -9.71
N GLU A 46 -3.75 -18.28 -9.45
CA GLU A 46 -5.03 -17.82 -8.91
C GLU A 46 -4.87 -17.22 -7.52
N GLU A 47 -4.13 -17.87 -6.62
CA GLU A 47 -3.81 -17.31 -5.29
C GLU A 47 -3.06 -15.96 -5.42
N LEU A 48 -2.08 -15.87 -6.32
CA LEU A 48 -1.34 -14.63 -6.57
C LEU A 48 -2.25 -13.51 -7.10
N GLU A 49 -3.13 -13.82 -8.06
CA GLU A 49 -4.11 -12.85 -8.58
C GLU A 49 -5.07 -12.39 -7.48
N GLN A 50 -5.55 -13.33 -6.65
CA GLN A 50 -6.45 -13.03 -5.55
C GLN A 50 -5.79 -12.13 -4.51
N TYR A 51 -4.57 -12.43 -4.06
CA TYR A 51 -3.85 -11.58 -3.10
C TYR A 51 -3.52 -10.20 -3.67
N THR A 52 -3.15 -10.13 -4.96
CA THR A 52 -2.91 -8.85 -5.63
C THR A 52 -4.16 -7.99 -5.62
N ARG A 53 -5.30 -8.56 -6.04
CA ARG A 53 -6.59 -7.84 -6.09
C ARG A 53 -7.06 -7.44 -4.70
N GLN A 54 -6.98 -8.34 -3.72
CA GLN A 54 -7.38 -8.04 -2.34
C GLN A 54 -6.54 -6.89 -1.76
N PHE A 55 -5.21 -6.95 -1.88
CA PHE A 55 -4.35 -5.88 -1.42
C PHE A 55 -4.65 -4.57 -2.17
N GLY A 56 -4.84 -4.63 -3.49
CA GLY A 56 -5.19 -3.50 -4.34
C GLY A 56 -6.50 -2.81 -3.92
N ASP A 57 -7.56 -3.59 -3.71
CA ASP A 57 -8.86 -3.07 -3.27
C ASP A 57 -8.76 -2.39 -1.89
N GLU A 58 -8.03 -3.01 -0.95
CA GLU A 58 -7.90 -2.48 0.41
C GLU A 58 -7.03 -1.22 0.47
N ILE A 59 -5.88 -1.18 -0.22
CA ILE A 59 -5.01 0.01 -0.22
C ILE A 59 -5.66 1.18 -0.95
N LEU A 60 -6.38 0.93 -2.05
CA LEU A 60 -7.11 1.99 -2.77
C LEU A 60 -8.25 2.54 -1.91
N GLY A 61 -8.98 1.67 -1.22
CA GLY A 61 -10.01 2.10 -0.27
C GLY A 61 -9.44 2.93 0.87
N HIS A 62 -8.32 2.50 1.44
CA HIS A 62 -7.63 3.22 2.50
C HIS A 62 -7.14 4.61 2.06
N MET A 63 -6.42 4.69 0.94
CA MET A 63 -5.94 5.98 0.40
C MET A 63 -7.11 6.92 0.08
N ALA A 64 -8.22 6.41 -0.47
CA ALA A 64 -9.42 7.22 -0.73
C ALA A 64 -10.05 7.75 0.57
N ASP A 65 -10.11 6.92 1.62
CA ASP A 65 -10.59 7.34 2.94
C ASP A 65 -9.69 8.43 3.56
N GLU A 66 -8.38 8.34 3.38
CA GLU A 66 -7.43 9.35 3.84
C GLU A 66 -7.54 10.65 3.06
N GLU A 67 -7.65 10.57 1.74
CA GLU A 67 -7.86 11.71 0.86
C GLU A 67 -9.13 12.48 1.19
N ALA A 68 -10.22 11.75 1.47
CA ALA A 68 -11.51 12.34 1.78
C ALA A 68 -11.59 12.88 3.22
N ASN A 69 -10.94 12.24 4.19
CA ASN A 69 -11.19 12.52 5.61
C ASN A 69 -9.95 12.96 6.39
N LEU A 70 -8.79 12.32 6.18
CA LEU A 70 -7.59 12.54 6.99
C LEU A 70 -6.95 13.89 6.68
N PHE A 71 -6.78 14.27 5.40
CA PHE A 71 -6.13 15.55 5.07
C PHE A 71 -7.03 16.76 5.27
N GLU A 72 -8.32 16.66 4.96
CA GLU A 72 -9.29 17.70 5.34
C GLU A 72 -9.32 17.89 6.86
N TRP A 73 -9.25 16.81 7.63
CA TRP A 73 -9.20 16.86 9.09
C TRP A 73 -7.89 17.48 9.63
N LEU A 74 -6.74 17.06 9.09
CA LEU A 74 -5.43 17.63 9.46
C LEU A 74 -5.36 19.13 9.16
N ALA A 75 -5.99 19.57 8.06
CA ALA A 75 -6.13 20.99 7.73
C ALA A 75 -7.11 21.73 8.66
N ALA A 76 -8.12 21.04 9.20
CA ALA A 76 -9.22 21.62 9.96
C ALA A 76 -9.01 21.74 11.48
N HIS A 77 -7.86 21.34 12.02
CA HIS A 77 -7.37 21.47 13.41
C HIS A 77 -7.27 20.14 14.19
N LEU A 78 -6.02 19.89 14.58
CA LEU A 78 -5.59 19.17 15.78
C LEU A 78 -6.46 19.45 17.00
N ALA A 79 -7.33 18.51 17.32
CA ALA A 79 -8.01 18.44 18.60
C ALA A 79 -7.93 17.01 19.14
N LYS A 80 -7.61 16.89 20.44
CA LYS A 80 -7.64 15.68 21.29
C LYS A 80 -8.78 14.67 21.05
N SER A 81 -9.88 15.07 20.43
CA SER A 81 -11.07 14.23 20.19
C SER A 81 -10.88 13.14 19.12
N GLN A 82 -9.69 13.00 18.54
CA GLN A 82 -9.47 12.24 17.29
C GLN A 82 -8.56 11.02 17.44
N GLN A 83 -8.17 10.66 18.67
CA GLN A 83 -7.41 9.43 18.94
C GLN A 83 -8.06 8.14 18.38
N PRO A 84 -9.40 7.97 18.34
CA PRO A 84 -10.01 6.79 17.75
C PRO A 84 -9.78 6.65 16.24
N GLN A 85 -9.80 7.75 15.48
CA GLN A 85 -9.53 7.71 14.03
C GLN A 85 -8.07 7.33 13.74
N ILE A 86 -7.13 7.91 14.49
CA ILE A 86 -5.70 7.57 14.37
C ILE A 86 -5.46 6.10 14.70
N ALA A 87 -6.09 5.57 15.74
CA ALA A 87 -5.98 4.15 16.08
C ALA A 87 -6.49 3.25 14.95
N ARG A 88 -7.64 3.59 14.34
CA ARG A 88 -8.19 2.86 13.21
C ARG A 88 -7.26 2.86 11.99
N LEU A 89 -6.67 4.00 11.64
CA LEU A 89 -5.69 4.10 10.54
C LEU A 89 -4.48 3.21 10.80
N LEU A 90 -3.93 3.26 12.01
CA LEU A 90 -2.80 2.40 12.39
C LEU A 90 -3.14 0.90 12.36
N ASP A 91 -4.39 0.52 12.63
CA ASP A 91 -4.84 -0.86 12.50
C ASP A 91 -4.99 -1.25 11.02
N GLN A 92 -5.53 -0.36 10.16
CA GLN A 92 -5.57 -0.56 8.70
C GLN A 92 -4.16 -0.73 8.11
N HIS A 93 -3.18 0.03 8.58
CA HIS A 93 -1.78 -0.15 8.14
C HIS A 93 -1.26 -1.54 8.46
N ARG A 94 -1.57 -2.09 9.64
CA ARG A 94 -1.14 -3.45 10.01
C ARG A 94 -1.82 -4.52 9.16
N GLU A 95 -3.11 -4.34 8.85
CA GLU A 95 -3.86 -5.26 7.98
C GLU A 95 -3.23 -5.29 6.58
N LEU A 96 -2.97 -4.12 6.01
CA LEU A 96 -2.29 -3.96 4.72
C LEU A 96 -0.85 -4.50 4.72
N GLU A 97 -0.08 -4.28 5.79
CA GLU A 97 1.25 -4.89 5.95
C GLU A 97 1.18 -6.42 5.93
N GLY A 98 0.15 -7.00 6.57
CA GLY A 98 -0.11 -8.44 6.58
C GLY A 98 -0.38 -8.99 5.18
N LEU A 99 -1.30 -8.37 4.45
CA LEU A 99 -1.64 -8.76 3.08
C LEU A 99 -0.45 -8.65 2.12
N LEU A 100 0.38 -7.62 2.29
CA LEU A 100 1.58 -7.44 1.48
C LEU A 100 2.65 -8.51 1.77
N GLU A 101 2.73 -9.00 3.01
CA GLU A 101 3.57 -10.13 3.36
C GLU A 101 3.03 -11.44 2.75
N GLU A 102 1.72 -11.67 2.80
CA GLU A 102 1.08 -12.83 2.16
C GLU A 102 1.33 -12.84 0.65
N LEU A 103 1.19 -11.69 -0.01
CA LEU A 103 1.52 -11.53 -1.44
C LEU A 103 3.00 -11.84 -1.72
N ALA A 104 3.92 -11.34 -0.90
CA ALA A 104 5.35 -11.61 -1.06
C ALA A 104 5.69 -13.10 -0.89
N VAL A 105 5.04 -13.78 0.07
CA VAL A 105 5.20 -15.22 0.28
C VAL A 105 4.67 -16.01 -0.91
N ALA A 106 3.49 -15.67 -1.43
CA ALA A 106 2.90 -16.34 -2.59
C ALA A 106 3.80 -16.26 -3.84
N ILE A 107 4.42 -15.11 -4.07
CA ILE A 107 5.40 -14.94 -5.16
C ILE A 107 6.70 -15.69 -4.88
N GLY A 108 7.17 -15.71 -3.63
CA GLY A 108 8.33 -16.51 -3.23
C GLY A 108 8.15 -17.99 -3.57
N LEU A 109 6.98 -18.55 -3.26
CA LEU A 109 6.61 -19.92 -3.61
C LEU A 109 6.55 -20.16 -5.13
N CYS A 110 6.10 -19.16 -5.90
CA CYS A 110 6.16 -19.20 -7.36
C CYS A 110 7.61 -19.29 -7.89
N LEU A 111 8.55 -18.58 -7.25
CA LEU A 111 9.95 -18.51 -7.66
C LEU A 111 10.75 -19.78 -7.36
N GLU A 112 10.42 -20.48 -6.27
CA GLU A 112 11.09 -21.72 -5.88
C GLU A 112 10.78 -22.91 -6.80
N ARG A 113 9.75 -22.78 -7.66
CA ARG A 113 9.41 -23.84 -8.62
C ARG A 113 10.52 -23.99 -9.68
N PRO A 114 10.96 -25.22 -10.01
CA PRO A 114 12.03 -25.47 -10.99
C PRO A 114 11.76 -24.92 -12.40
N ASP A 115 10.48 -24.68 -12.69
CA ASP A 115 9.94 -24.23 -13.97
C ASP A 115 9.42 -22.78 -13.89
N SER A 116 9.91 -22.01 -12.91
CA SER A 116 9.60 -20.60 -12.70
C SER A 116 9.98 -19.76 -13.92
N ASP A 117 9.02 -18.94 -14.35
CA ASP A 117 9.13 -18.06 -15.51
C ASP A 117 9.96 -16.81 -15.18
N SER A 118 10.69 -16.24 -16.13
CA SER A 118 11.33 -14.93 -15.92
C SER A 118 10.31 -13.84 -15.57
N ARG A 119 9.07 -13.95 -16.08
CA ARG A 119 7.99 -13.01 -15.77
C ARG A 119 7.53 -13.06 -14.31
N ILE A 120 7.70 -14.19 -13.62
CA ILE A 120 7.42 -14.29 -12.17
C ILE A 120 8.48 -13.49 -11.39
N ARG A 121 9.73 -13.44 -11.88
CA ARG A 121 10.76 -12.56 -11.31
C ARG A 121 10.40 -11.09 -11.50
N ASP A 122 9.87 -10.71 -12.66
CA ASP A 122 9.44 -9.34 -12.91
C ASP A 122 8.31 -8.95 -11.93
N VAL A 123 7.30 -9.80 -11.73
CA VAL A 123 6.25 -9.58 -10.71
C VAL A 123 6.82 -9.46 -9.31
N ASN A 124 7.77 -10.32 -8.94
CA ASN A 124 8.44 -10.26 -7.64
C ASN A 124 9.19 -8.95 -7.42
N ASP A 125 9.87 -8.45 -8.45
CA ASP A 125 10.58 -7.19 -8.36
C ASP A 125 9.60 -6.02 -8.19
N HIS A 126 8.46 -6.03 -8.88
CA HIS A 126 7.40 -5.03 -8.67
C HIS A 126 6.77 -5.12 -7.28
N VAL A 127 6.52 -6.33 -6.75
CA VAL A 127 6.02 -6.48 -5.37
C VAL A 127 7.04 -6.02 -4.33
N ARG A 128 8.34 -6.22 -4.57
CA ARG A 128 9.39 -5.66 -3.72
C ARG A 128 9.40 -4.12 -3.74
N LEU A 129 9.22 -3.53 -4.92
CA LEU A 129 9.09 -2.08 -5.07
C LEU A 129 7.83 -1.55 -4.37
N LEU A 130 6.70 -2.23 -4.53
CA LEU A 130 5.44 -1.92 -3.84
C LEU A 130 5.64 -1.98 -2.32
N LYS A 131 6.26 -3.04 -1.81
CA LYS A 131 6.60 -3.20 -0.39
C LYS A 131 7.45 -2.04 0.13
N TYR A 132 8.50 -1.68 -0.59
CA TYR A 132 9.35 -0.55 -0.21
C TYR A 132 8.57 0.78 -0.21
N ALA A 133 7.79 1.03 -1.26
CA ALA A 133 6.97 2.24 -1.38
C ALA A 133 5.92 2.32 -0.26
N PHE A 134 5.28 1.20 0.07
CA PHE A 134 4.24 1.13 1.11
C PHE A 134 4.81 1.39 2.51
N PHE A 135 5.97 0.81 2.84
CA PHE A 135 6.61 1.13 4.12
C PHE A 135 7.10 2.58 4.18
N ALA A 136 7.59 3.14 3.07
CA ALA A 136 7.97 4.54 3.02
C ALA A 136 6.76 5.45 3.26
N HIS A 137 5.63 5.13 2.64
CA HIS A 137 4.34 5.80 2.81
C HIS A 137 3.86 5.79 4.26
N ILE A 138 3.68 4.62 4.87
CA ILE A 138 3.26 4.49 6.28
C ILE A 138 4.18 5.29 7.21
N ASN A 139 5.49 5.25 6.96
CA ASN A 139 6.44 5.98 7.79
C ASN A 139 6.31 7.50 7.63
N GLN A 140 6.03 8.01 6.42
CA GLN A 140 5.74 9.43 6.20
C GLN A 140 4.48 9.87 6.96
N GLU A 141 3.43 9.06 6.93
CA GLU A 141 2.18 9.35 7.64
C GLU A 141 2.32 9.27 9.15
N ARG A 142 3.06 8.27 9.66
CA ARG A 142 3.37 8.19 11.09
C ARG A 142 4.12 9.45 11.55
N LEU A 143 5.11 9.91 10.79
CA LEU A 143 5.85 11.14 11.11
C LEU A 143 4.95 12.37 11.10
N LEU A 144 3.96 12.43 10.20
CA LEU A 144 2.96 13.49 10.18
C LEU A 144 2.11 13.46 11.46
N LEU A 145 1.57 12.29 11.82
CA LEU A 145 0.75 12.09 13.02
C LEU A 145 1.53 12.37 14.32
N GLU A 146 2.81 12.01 14.39
CA GLU A 146 3.69 12.32 15.53
C GLU A 146 3.95 13.82 15.67
N ARG A 147 4.27 14.51 14.56
CA ARG A 147 4.48 15.97 14.55
C ARG A 147 3.23 16.73 15.00
N VAL A 148 2.09 16.25 14.55
CA VAL A 148 0.74 16.72 14.91
C VAL A 148 0.53 16.58 16.43
N ASN A 149 0.84 15.42 17.02
CA ASN A 149 0.72 15.18 18.46
C ASN A 149 1.71 16.00 19.33
N ILE A 150 2.89 16.36 18.81
CA ILE A 150 3.88 17.21 19.51
C ILE A 150 3.40 18.66 19.63
N MET A 151 2.66 19.18 18.64
CA MET A 151 2.13 20.55 18.67
C MET A 151 1.04 20.78 19.73
N GLU A 152 0.45 19.72 20.29
CA GLU A 152 -0.54 19.79 21.38
C GLU A 152 0.07 19.79 22.80
N ARG A 153 1.39 19.62 22.93
CA ARG A 153 2.10 19.65 24.23
C ARG A 153 2.68 21.02 24.53
#